data_AF-A0A929VFV7-F1
#
_entry.id   AF-A0A929VFV7-F1
#
_cell.length_a   1.000
_cell.length_b   1.000
_cell.length_c   1.000
_cell.angle_alpha   90.00
_cell.angle_beta   90.00
_cell.angle_gamma   90.00
#
_symmetry.space_group_name_H-M   'P 1'
#
loop_
_entity.id
_entity.type
_entity.pdbx_description
1 polymer ?
#
loop_
_entity_poly.entity_id
_entity_poly.type
_entity_poly.pdbx_seq_one_letter_code
_entity_poly.pdbx_strand_id
1 'polypeptide(L)'
;IIHLINSGASCLDASAAAKDETGKGTMKEWWNLTEEDITALCEATDWCRANYEYFRGGGFSSHFKTAAEMPVTMIRVNMVEGVGPTLQVIEGNTCVLDAEVHKTLDERTDRTWPTTWFAPKIGIGAADSVYNVMAKWGANHGATVEGHVGDRLLTLASMLRIPVAFHNVEENRIYRPHAFNGFGTADLEGQDYRACAYYGPLYK
;
A
#
# COMPACT_ATOMS: atom_id res chain seq x y z
N ILE A 1 14.12 -4.08 1.54
CA ILE A 1 13.14 -2.98 1.44
C ILE A 1 12.73 -2.80 -0.02
N ILE A 2 11.61 -2.14 -0.27
CA ILE A 2 11.06 -1.76 -1.59
C ILE A 2 11.01 -0.23 -1.64
N HIS A 3 11.38 0.37 -2.78
CA HIS A 3 11.22 1.80 -3.03
C HIS A 3 9.83 2.05 -3.60
N LEU A 4 8.95 2.68 -2.84
CA LEU A 4 7.65 3.15 -3.32
C LEU A 4 7.80 4.63 -3.67
N ILE A 5 7.69 4.94 -4.96
CA ILE A 5 7.91 6.28 -5.50
C ILE A 5 6.98 6.48 -6.70
N ASN A 6 6.03 7.40 -6.55
CA ASN A 6 5.17 7.77 -7.67
C ASN A 6 5.87 8.80 -8.56
N SER A 7 5.47 8.91 -9.82
CA SER A 7 6.06 9.81 -10.81
C SER A 7 5.66 11.28 -10.61
N GLY A 8 5.90 11.82 -9.41
CA GLY A 8 5.80 13.24 -9.08
C GLY A 8 4.71 13.65 -8.10
N ALA A 9 3.74 12.79 -7.77
CA ALA A 9 2.62 13.19 -6.91
C ALA A 9 2.36 12.16 -5.79
N SER A 10 2.11 12.63 -4.58
CA SER A 10 1.57 11.82 -3.48
C SER A 10 0.81 12.72 -2.51
N CYS A 11 -0.04 12.15 -1.65
CA CYS A 11 -0.66 12.92 -0.57
C CYS A 11 0.44 13.40 0.40
N LEU A 12 0.35 14.65 0.85
CA LEU A 12 1.37 15.23 1.73
C LEU A 12 1.38 14.54 3.10
N ASP A 13 0.23 14.00 3.52
CA ASP A 13 0.03 13.17 4.71
C ASP A 13 1.07 12.05 4.81
N ALA A 14 1.44 11.44 3.67
CA ALA A 14 2.43 10.36 3.63
C ALA A 14 3.88 10.79 3.94
N SER A 15 4.14 12.09 4.12
CA SER A 15 5.39 12.58 4.74
C SER A 15 5.52 12.13 6.20
N ALA A 16 4.40 11.81 6.87
CA ALA A 16 4.30 11.51 8.30
C ALA A 16 4.76 12.67 9.20
N ALA A 17 4.59 13.92 8.73
CA ALA A 17 4.93 15.10 9.52
C ALA A 17 3.93 15.35 10.66
N ALA A 18 2.65 15.01 10.46
CA ALA A 18 1.62 15.04 11.51
C ALA A 18 1.97 14.07 12.66
N LYS A 19 1.61 14.44 13.90
CA LYS A 19 2.03 13.70 15.10
C LYS A 19 0.87 13.07 15.88
N ASP A 20 0.99 11.80 16.26
CA ASP A 20 0.05 11.14 17.17
C ASP A 20 0.15 11.69 18.61
N GLU A 21 -0.70 11.23 19.53
CA GLU A 21 -0.70 11.62 20.93
C GLU A 21 0.61 11.29 21.67
N THR A 22 1.45 10.44 21.11
CA THR A 22 2.77 10.06 21.63
C THR A 22 3.92 10.85 20.99
N GLY A 23 3.62 11.72 20.04
CA GLY A 23 4.59 12.52 19.30
C GLY A 23 5.26 11.79 18.12
N LYS A 24 4.76 10.63 17.70
CA LYS A 24 5.29 9.88 16.54
C LYS A 24 4.63 10.34 15.24
N GLY A 25 5.37 10.28 14.13
CA GLY A 25 4.83 10.62 12.81
C GLY A 25 3.77 9.62 12.37
N THR A 26 2.63 10.13 11.86
CA THR A 26 1.45 9.34 11.46
C THR A 26 0.69 10.08 10.35
N MET A 27 -0.28 9.41 9.72
CA MET A 27 -1.34 9.99 8.91
C MET A 27 -2.64 9.98 9.73
N LYS A 28 -3.39 11.07 9.68
CA LYS A 28 -4.64 11.21 10.45
C LYS A 28 -5.84 11.24 9.53
N GLU A 29 -7.00 10.89 10.06
CA GLU A 29 -8.24 11.27 9.41
C GLU A 29 -8.37 12.79 9.36
N TRP A 30 -8.97 13.32 8.30
CA TRP A 30 -9.00 14.77 8.06
C TRP A 30 -9.66 15.57 9.20
N TRP A 31 -10.63 14.98 9.91
CA TRP A 31 -11.31 15.61 11.05
C TRP A 31 -10.46 15.62 12.33
N ASN A 32 -9.34 14.89 12.35
CA ASN A 32 -8.38 14.83 13.45
C ASN A 32 -7.10 15.64 13.17
N LEU A 33 -6.94 16.22 11.97
CA LEU A 33 -5.82 17.09 11.63
C LEU A 33 -5.97 18.46 12.29
N THR A 34 -4.89 18.96 12.88
CA THR A 34 -4.82 20.35 13.39
C THR A 34 -4.17 21.30 12.38
N GLU A 35 -4.22 22.60 12.64
CA GLU A 35 -3.50 23.59 11.81
C GLU A 35 -1.98 23.37 11.85
N GLU A 36 -1.45 22.94 12.99
CA GLU A 36 -0.05 22.57 13.15
C GLU A 36 0.33 21.35 12.31
N ASP A 37 -0.52 20.32 12.27
CA ASP A 37 -0.30 19.16 11.39
C ASP A 37 -0.26 19.61 9.92
N ILE A 38 -1.24 20.41 9.47
CA ILE A 38 -1.32 20.90 8.09
C ILE A 38 -0.07 21.70 7.72
N THR A 39 0.39 22.56 8.62
CA THR A 39 1.61 23.35 8.44
C THR A 39 2.83 22.45 8.31
N ALA A 40 2.99 21.47 9.22
CA ALA A 40 4.11 20.53 9.19
C ALA A 40 4.13 19.67 7.91
N LEU A 41 2.97 19.23 7.42
CA LEU A 41 2.86 18.47 6.16
C LEU A 41 3.30 19.31 4.95
N CYS A 42 2.92 20.59 4.93
CA CYS A 42 3.34 21.52 3.88
C CYS A 42 4.84 21.84 3.95
N GLU A 43 5.38 22.06 5.15
CA GLU A 43 6.81 22.33 5.37
C GLU A 43 7.70 21.12 5.08
N ALA A 44 7.19 19.90 5.25
CA ALA A 44 7.89 18.67 4.91
C ALA A 44 7.94 18.39 3.39
N THR A 45 7.28 19.22 2.57
CA THR A 45 7.14 19.01 1.13
C THR A 45 7.82 20.13 0.33
N ASP A 46 8.77 19.76 -0.52
CA ASP A 46 9.33 20.64 -1.53
C ASP A 46 8.56 20.52 -2.85
N TRP A 47 8.39 21.63 -3.57
CA TRP A 47 7.79 21.65 -4.90
C TRP A 47 8.88 21.70 -5.98
N CYS A 48 9.29 20.52 -6.45
CA CYS A 48 10.39 20.39 -7.40
C CYS A 48 9.90 20.61 -8.84
N ARG A 49 10.60 21.43 -9.62
CA ARG A 49 10.29 21.61 -11.05
C ARG A 49 10.36 20.26 -11.78
N ALA A 50 9.36 19.96 -12.60
CA ALA A 50 9.28 18.73 -13.38
C ALA A 50 10.47 18.56 -14.36
N ASN A 51 10.88 17.31 -14.59
CA ASN A 51 11.86 16.96 -15.61
C ASN A 51 11.27 17.18 -17.02
N TYR A 52 11.83 18.11 -17.81
CA TYR A 52 11.30 18.49 -19.13
C TYR A 52 11.54 17.45 -20.24
N GLU A 53 12.42 16.47 -20.02
CA GLU A 53 12.57 15.35 -20.95
C GLU A 53 11.34 14.45 -20.94
N TYR A 54 10.69 14.32 -19.77
CA TYR A 54 9.43 13.60 -19.59
C TYR A 54 8.20 14.52 -19.72
N PHE A 55 8.20 15.66 -19.03
CA PHE A 55 7.06 16.57 -18.90
C PHE A 55 7.35 17.92 -19.58
N ARG A 56 7.22 17.96 -20.90
CA ARG A 56 7.55 19.14 -21.74
C ARG A 56 6.73 20.39 -21.39
N GLY A 57 5.53 20.22 -20.84
CA GLY A 57 4.66 21.32 -20.39
C GLY A 57 5.06 21.92 -19.03
N GLY A 58 6.07 21.35 -18.37
CA GLY A 58 6.46 21.72 -17.01
C GLY A 58 5.50 21.17 -15.94
N GLY A 59 5.49 21.83 -14.78
CA GLY A 59 4.80 21.37 -13.56
C GLY A 59 5.73 21.30 -12.36
N PHE A 60 5.16 20.97 -11.19
CA PHE A 60 5.90 20.77 -9.95
C PHE A 60 5.50 19.45 -9.31
N SER A 61 6.49 18.63 -8.95
CA SER A 61 6.29 17.42 -8.16
C SER A 61 6.29 17.74 -6.67
N SER A 62 5.45 17.03 -5.91
CA SER A 62 5.38 17.10 -4.45
C SER A 62 6.44 16.17 -3.85
N HIS A 63 7.65 16.70 -3.64
CA HIS A 63 8.78 15.94 -3.11
C HIS A 63 8.74 15.93 -1.57
N PHE A 64 8.81 14.74 -0.98
CA PHE A 64 9.07 14.52 0.43
C PHE A 64 9.70 13.14 0.61
N LYS A 65 10.22 12.87 1.81
CA LYS A 65 10.53 11.51 2.26
C LYS A 65 9.66 11.16 3.46
N THR A 66 9.02 9.99 3.45
CA THR A 66 8.26 9.53 4.62
C THR A 66 9.20 9.40 5.82
N ALA A 67 8.97 10.19 6.86
CA ALA A 67 9.91 10.41 7.94
C ALA A 67 9.59 9.66 9.25
N ALA A 68 8.73 8.63 9.18
CA ALA A 68 8.35 7.81 10.31
C ALA A 68 8.26 6.33 9.92
N GLU A 69 8.45 5.46 10.91
CA GLU A 69 8.09 4.03 10.82
C GLU A 69 6.61 3.89 11.18
N MET A 70 5.78 3.70 10.16
CA MET A 70 4.33 3.54 10.27
C MET A 70 3.94 2.15 9.78
N PRO A 71 3.01 1.46 10.45
CA PRO A 71 2.38 0.29 9.85
C PRO A 71 1.64 0.74 8.59
N VAL A 72 1.82 0.04 7.47
CA VAL A 72 1.11 0.35 6.22
C VAL A 72 0.67 -0.93 5.52
N THR A 73 -0.43 -0.84 4.79
CA THR A 73 -0.94 -1.90 3.92
C THR A 73 -0.84 -1.45 2.47
N MET A 74 -0.11 -2.21 1.64
CA MET A 74 -0.02 -2.03 0.20
C MET A 74 -1.13 -2.84 -0.50
N ILE A 75 -1.85 -2.21 -1.42
CA ILE A 75 -3.10 -2.71 -2.00
C ILE A 75 -3.03 -2.59 -3.53
N ARG A 76 -3.47 -3.63 -4.23
CA ARG A 76 -3.68 -3.56 -5.68
C ARG A 76 -4.83 -4.44 -6.12
N VAL A 77 -5.73 -3.87 -6.92
CA VAL A 77 -6.70 -4.64 -7.71
C VAL A 77 -6.18 -4.77 -9.15
N ASN A 78 -6.20 -5.97 -9.69
CA ASN A 78 -5.86 -6.26 -11.09
C ASN A 78 -7.04 -6.96 -11.78
N MET A 79 -7.20 -6.71 -13.08
CA MET A 79 -8.15 -7.46 -13.92
C MET A 79 -7.41 -8.59 -14.62
N VAL A 80 -7.81 -9.84 -14.37
CA VAL A 80 -7.23 -11.03 -14.99
C VAL A 80 -8.26 -11.62 -15.95
N GLU A 81 -7.88 -11.75 -17.23
CA GLU A 81 -8.75 -12.31 -18.26
C GLU A 81 -9.22 -13.73 -17.88
N GLY A 82 -10.52 -13.99 -18.00
CA GLY A 82 -11.14 -15.26 -17.62
C GLY A 82 -11.36 -15.46 -16.10
N VAL A 83 -10.84 -14.59 -15.25
CA VAL A 83 -11.05 -14.62 -13.78
C VAL A 83 -11.88 -13.42 -13.31
N GLY A 84 -11.60 -12.22 -13.84
CA GLY A 84 -12.19 -10.96 -13.40
C GLY A 84 -11.27 -10.17 -12.46
N PRO A 85 -11.81 -9.32 -11.57
CA PRO A 85 -11.01 -8.56 -10.62
C PRO A 85 -10.36 -9.50 -9.58
N THR A 86 -9.10 -9.24 -9.24
CA THR A 86 -8.35 -9.93 -8.19
C THR A 86 -7.69 -8.90 -7.29
N LEU A 87 -7.60 -9.19 -5.99
CA LEU A 87 -6.98 -8.30 -5.00
C LEU A 87 -5.63 -8.87 -4.52
N GLN A 88 -4.64 -8.00 -4.34
CA GLN A 88 -3.38 -8.27 -3.65
C GLN A 88 -3.22 -7.31 -2.46
N VAL A 89 -2.81 -7.83 -1.31
CA VAL A 89 -2.74 -7.09 -0.03
C VAL A 89 -1.48 -7.46 0.75
N ILE A 90 -0.56 -6.52 0.94
CA ILE A 90 0.69 -6.76 1.67
C ILE A 90 0.85 -5.75 2.80
N GLU A 91 0.75 -6.23 4.03
CA GLU A 91 1.07 -5.47 5.24
C GLU A 91 2.58 -5.39 5.47
N GLY A 92 3.04 -4.28 6.03
CA GLY A 92 4.43 -4.03 6.36
C GLY A 92 4.60 -2.73 7.12
N ASN A 93 5.81 -2.18 7.11
CA ASN A 93 6.07 -0.87 7.72
C ASN A 93 6.83 0.02 6.74
N THR A 94 6.62 1.32 6.85
CA THR A 94 7.57 2.28 6.29
C THR A 94 8.88 2.23 7.07
N CYS A 95 9.99 2.62 6.43
CA CYS A 95 11.32 2.56 7.02
C CYS A 95 11.98 3.94 6.95
N VAL A 96 12.66 4.32 8.04
CA VAL A 96 13.56 5.47 8.05
C VAL A 96 14.98 4.97 7.86
N LEU A 97 15.56 5.20 6.68
CA LEU A 97 16.93 4.81 6.40
C LEU A 97 17.92 5.84 6.95
N ASP A 98 19.15 5.39 7.24
CA ASP A 98 20.28 6.29 7.45
C ASP A 98 20.40 7.33 6.33
N ALA A 99 20.72 8.57 6.68
CA ALA A 99 20.68 9.70 5.75
C ALA A 99 21.54 9.49 4.50
N GLU A 100 22.76 8.95 4.67
CA GLU A 100 23.67 8.66 3.55
C GLU A 100 23.17 7.53 2.65
N VAL A 101 22.52 6.51 3.23
CA VAL A 101 21.94 5.39 2.48
C VAL A 101 20.76 5.89 1.66
N HIS A 102 19.83 6.63 2.28
CA HIS A 102 18.70 7.24 1.56
C HIS A 102 19.18 8.13 0.42
N LYS A 103 20.09 9.08 0.70
CA LYS A 103 20.61 10.00 -0.30
C LYS A 103 21.21 9.27 -1.49
N THR A 104 22.04 8.25 -1.24
CA THR A 104 22.67 7.46 -2.30
C THR A 104 21.67 6.75 -3.20
N LEU A 105 20.58 6.21 -2.63
CA LEU A 105 19.55 5.50 -3.40
C LEU A 105 18.60 6.46 -4.12
N ASP A 106 18.23 7.56 -3.47
CA ASP A 106 17.31 8.58 -3.97
C ASP A 106 17.89 9.36 -5.16
N GLU A 107 19.15 9.81 -5.04
CA GLU A 107 19.86 10.52 -6.12
C GLU A 107 20.10 9.65 -7.36
N ARG A 108 20.08 8.33 -7.21
CA ARG A 108 20.24 7.35 -8.31
C ARG A 108 18.93 6.92 -8.95
N THR A 109 17.79 7.32 -8.40
CA THR A 109 16.45 6.95 -8.89
C THR A 109 15.77 8.19 -9.47
N ASP A 110 15.06 8.97 -8.65
CA ASP A 110 14.39 10.21 -9.05
C ASP A 110 14.25 11.15 -7.84
N ARG A 111 15.29 11.96 -7.59
CA ARG A 111 15.40 12.89 -6.43
C ARG A 111 14.37 14.01 -6.33
N THR A 112 13.45 14.10 -7.30
CA THR A 112 12.40 15.15 -7.33
C THR A 112 11.03 14.61 -6.97
N TRP A 113 10.91 13.30 -6.70
CA TRP A 113 9.64 12.60 -6.50
C TRP A 113 9.50 12.12 -5.04
N PRO A 114 8.27 11.93 -4.54
CA PRO A 114 8.06 11.54 -3.15
C PRO A 114 8.52 10.09 -2.89
N THR A 115 9.34 9.90 -1.87
CA THR A 115 9.94 8.61 -1.51
C THR A 115 9.32 8.03 -0.23
N THR A 116 8.86 6.78 -0.32
CA THR A 116 8.53 5.93 0.82
C THR A 116 9.32 4.62 0.73
N TRP A 117 10.15 4.34 1.74
CA TRP A 117 10.81 3.04 1.86
C TRP A 117 9.90 2.06 2.60
N PHE A 118 9.66 0.89 2.03
CA PHE A 118 8.72 -0.09 2.56
C PHE A 118 9.39 -1.43 2.88
N ALA A 119 9.11 -1.98 4.04
CA ALA A 119 9.48 -3.34 4.45
C ALA A 119 8.21 -4.19 4.66
N PRO A 120 7.89 -5.11 3.74
CA PRO A 120 6.75 -6.01 3.93
C PRO A 120 6.99 -6.99 5.09
N LYS A 121 5.93 -7.38 5.81
CA LYS A 121 5.96 -8.55 6.70
C LYS A 121 6.20 -9.81 5.86
N ILE A 122 7.16 -10.63 6.27
CA ILE A 122 7.54 -11.87 5.59
C ILE A 122 7.25 -13.10 6.46
N GLY A 123 7.20 -14.27 5.83
CA GLY A 123 6.98 -15.57 6.51
C GLY A 123 5.52 -16.01 6.59
N ILE A 124 4.60 -15.29 5.92
CA ILE A 124 3.18 -15.64 5.85
C ILE A 124 2.80 -15.94 4.40
N GLY A 125 2.24 -17.12 4.17
CA GLY A 125 1.81 -17.57 2.84
C GLY A 125 2.92 -17.47 1.80
N ALA A 126 2.60 -16.90 0.64
CA ALA A 126 3.56 -16.71 -0.45
C ALA A 126 4.47 -15.48 -0.27
N ALA A 127 4.37 -14.73 0.83
CA ALA A 127 5.24 -13.59 1.15
C ALA A 127 6.45 -14.06 1.98
N ASP A 128 7.30 -14.88 1.38
CA ASP A 128 8.45 -15.55 2.00
C ASP A 128 9.76 -14.72 1.95
N SER A 129 9.85 -13.75 1.04
CA SER A 129 10.96 -12.79 0.96
C SER A 129 10.50 -11.45 0.37
N VAL A 130 11.26 -10.39 0.64
CA VAL A 130 10.99 -9.06 0.05
C VAL A 130 11.02 -9.11 -1.48
N TYR A 131 11.95 -9.88 -2.06
CA TYR A 131 12.02 -10.09 -3.50
C TYR A 131 10.74 -10.73 -4.03
N ASN A 132 10.26 -11.80 -3.39
CA ASN A 132 9.07 -12.51 -3.85
C ASN A 132 7.80 -11.68 -3.69
N VAL A 133 7.71 -10.81 -2.67
CA VAL A 133 6.64 -9.81 -2.57
C VAL A 133 6.61 -8.93 -3.82
N MET A 134 7.76 -8.38 -4.24
CA MET A 134 7.84 -7.54 -5.43
C MET A 134 7.60 -8.33 -6.72
N ALA A 135 8.19 -9.53 -6.84
CA ALA A 135 8.09 -10.37 -8.04
C ALA A 135 6.65 -10.89 -8.30
N LYS A 136 5.83 -11.03 -7.25
CA LYS A 136 4.43 -11.46 -7.34
C LYS A 136 3.46 -10.28 -7.46
N TRP A 137 3.92 -9.04 -7.30
CA TRP A 137 3.08 -7.86 -7.42
C TRP A 137 2.63 -7.67 -8.87
N GLY A 138 1.31 -7.61 -9.10
CA GLY A 138 0.72 -7.75 -10.42
C GLY A 138 0.68 -6.47 -11.28
N ALA A 139 1.30 -5.38 -10.81
CA ALA A 139 1.33 -4.10 -11.53
C ALA A 139 2.55 -3.27 -11.15
N ASN A 140 2.82 -2.19 -11.91
CA ASN A 140 3.85 -1.21 -11.56
C ASN A 140 3.39 -0.20 -10.49
N HIS A 141 2.10 -0.14 -10.19
CA HIS A 141 1.52 0.74 -9.16
C HIS A 141 0.98 -0.07 -7.97
N GLY A 142 0.92 0.58 -6.81
CA GLY A 142 0.18 0.14 -5.63
C GLY A 142 -0.45 1.34 -4.95
N ALA A 143 -1.51 1.10 -4.17
CA ALA A 143 -2.02 2.06 -3.21
C ALA A 143 -1.51 1.69 -1.83
N THR A 144 -1.25 2.68 -0.98
CA THR A 144 -0.87 2.46 0.43
C THR A 144 -1.87 3.17 1.34
N VAL A 145 -2.09 2.58 2.50
CA VAL A 145 -2.87 3.15 3.59
C VAL A 145 -2.16 2.86 4.90
N GLU A 146 -2.17 3.80 5.84
CA GLU A 146 -1.64 3.56 7.17
C GLU A 146 -2.49 2.52 7.92
N GLY A 147 -1.82 1.72 8.74
CA GLY A 147 -2.37 0.61 9.49
C GLY A 147 -2.19 -0.74 8.79
N HIS A 148 -2.26 -1.80 9.60
CA HIS A 148 -2.40 -3.18 9.15
C HIS A 148 -3.89 -3.50 9.05
N VAL A 149 -4.48 -3.16 7.89
CA VAL A 149 -5.92 -3.24 7.63
C VAL A 149 -6.25 -4.35 6.63
N GLY A 150 -5.32 -5.28 6.40
CA GLY A 150 -5.47 -6.30 5.36
C GLY A 150 -6.66 -7.21 5.58
N ASP A 151 -6.95 -7.59 6.83
CA ASP A 151 -8.12 -8.38 7.22
C ASP A 151 -9.45 -7.69 6.85
N ARG A 152 -9.52 -6.36 7.02
CA ARG A 152 -10.68 -5.55 6.62
C ARG A 152 -10.86 -5.53 5.11
N LEU A 153 -9.76 -5.46 4.36
CA LEU A 153 -9.77 -5.51 2.90
C LEU A 153 -10.17 -6.90 2.38
N LEU A 154 -9.66 -7.97 2.98
CA LEU A 154 -10.07 -9.36 2.67
C LEU A 154 -11.57 -9.56 2.93
N THR A 155 -12.08 -9.03 4.05
CA THR A 155 -13.51 -9.05 4.38
C THR A 155 -14.32 -8.32 3.31
N LEU A 156 -13.94 -7.09 2.97
CA LEU A 156 -14.60 -6.30 1.92
C LEU A 156 -14.58 -7.00 0.57
N ALA A 157 -13.42 -7.57 0.18
CA ALA A 157 -13.26 -8.31 -1.08
C ALA A 157 -14.24 -9.49 -1.15
N SER A 158 -14.41 -10.24 -0.06
CA SER A 158 -15.36 -11.35 0.01
C SER A 158 -16.83 -10.91 -0.15
N MET A 159 -17.20 -9.74 0.39
CA MET A 159 -18.53 -9.15 0.19
C MET A 159 -18.78 -8.79 -1.28
N LEU A 160 -17.73 -8.33 -1.98
CA LEU A 160 -17.77 -7.93 -3.39
C LEU A 160 -17.50 -9.09 -4.36
N ARG A 161 -17.14 -10.27 -3.85
CA ARG A 161 -16.78 -11.47 -4.62
C ARG A 161 -15.56 -11.23 -5.52
N ILE A 162 -14.57 -10.55 -4.96
CA ILE A 162 -13.25 -10.34 -5.55
C ILE A 162 -12.29 -11.31 -4.85
N PRO A 163 -11.77 -12.34 -5.54
CA PRO A 163 -10.80 -13.25 -4.94
C PRO A 163 -9.49 -12.52 -4.58
N VAL A 164 -8.92 -12.87 -3.44
CA VAL A 164 -7.61 -12.35 -3.00
C VAL A 164 -6.51 -13.28 -3.47
N ALA A 165 -5.76 -12.85 -4.48
CA ALA A 165 -4.74 -13.65 -5.16
C ALA A 165 -3.40 -13.72 -4.44
N PHE A 166 -3.12 -12.75 -3.56
CA PHE A 166 -1.86 -12.71 -2.81
C PHE A 166 -1.99 -11.84 -1.56
N HIS A 167 -1.79 -12.42 -0.38
CA HIS A 167 -1.72 -11.65 0.86
C HIS A 167 -0.76 -12.24 1.90
N ASN A 168 -0.41 -11.41 2.90
CA ASN A 168 0.37 -11.81 4.07
C ASN A 168 -0.37 -11.57 5.41
N VAL A 169 -1.70 -11.45 5.36
CA VAL A 169 -2.57 -11.40 6.55
C VAL A 169 -2.58 -12.76 7.26
N GLU A 170 -2.47 -12.77 8.60
CA GLU A 170 -2.53 -13.99 9.40
C GLU A 170 -3.88 -14.71 9.27
N GLU A 171 -3.85 -16.04 9.22
CA GLU A 171 -5.04 -16.87 8.98
C GLU A 171 -6.18 -16.60 9.98
N ASN A 172 -5.85 -16.39 11.26
CA ASN A 172 -6.82 -16.14 12.32
C ASN A 172 -7.53 -14.78 12.22
N ARG A 173 -7.06 -13.87 11.36
CA ARG A 173 -7.71 -12.58 11.09
C ARG A 173 -8.63 -12.64 9.87
N ILE A 174 -8.58 -13.72 9.09
CA ILE A 174 -9.41 -13.85 7.88
C ILE A 174 -10.87 -14.01 8.30
N TYR A 175 -11.70 -13.05 7.91
CA TYR A 175 -13.13 -13.06 8.16
C TYR A 175 -13.91 -12.91 6.86
N ARG A 176 -14.79 -13.88 6.58
CA ARG A 176 -15.59 -13.97 5.36
C ARG A 176 -17.01 -14.44 5.70
N PRO A 177 -17.99 -14.29 4.81
CA PRO A 177 -19.33 -14.85 5.03
C PRO A 177 -19.28 -16.34 5.36
N HIS A 178 -20.04 -16.77 6.37
CA HIS A 178 -20.06 -18.17 6.82
C HIS A 178 -20.31 -19.19 5.69
N ALA A 179 -21.05 -18.78 4.65
CA ALA A 179 -21.32 -19.62 3.48
C ALA A 179 -20.05 -20.06 2.71
N PHE A 180 -18.94 -19.34 2.83
CA PHE A 180 -17.66 -19.72 2.23
C PHE A 180 -17.14 -21.06 2.76
N ASN A 181 -17.47 -21.43 4.01
CA ASN A 181 -17.09 -22.74 4.58
C ASN A 181 -17.65 -23.93 3.80
N GLY A 182 -18.76 -23.74 3.05
CA GLY A 182 -19.30 -24.76 2.15
C GLY A 182 -18.39 -25.08 0.95
N PHE A 183 -17.41 -24.23 0.63
CA PHE A 183 -16.45 -24.39 -0.47
C PHE A 183 -15.12 -25.01 -0.03
N GLY A 184 -15.04 -25.52 1.20
CA GLY A 184 -13.86 -26.12 1.82
C GLY A 184 -13.33 -25.28 2.99
N THR A 185 -12.49 -25.86 3.85
CA THR A 185 -12.00 -25.19 5.08
C THR A 185 -10.48 -25.29 5.29
N ALA A 186 -9.79 -26.21 4.60
CA ALA A 186 -8.34 -26.39 4.73
C ALA A 186 -7.52 -25.51 3.77
N ASP A 187 -8.09 -25.17 2.61
CA ASP A 187 -7.48 -24.36 1.56
C ASP A 187 -8.29 -23.07 1.40
N LEU A 188 -7.93 -22.04 2.18
CA LEU A 188 -8.67 -20.77 2.23
C LEU A 188 -8.52 -19.94 0.95
N GLU A 189 -7.43 -20.08 0.21
CA GLU A 189 -7.24 -19.42 -1.09
C GLU A 189 -8.19 -20.04 -2.11
N GLY A 190 -8.15 -21.37 -2.30
CA GLY A 190 -9.07 -22.02 -3.22
C GLY A 190 -10.53 -21.91 -2.79
N GLN A 191 -10.83 -21.86 -1.49
CA GLN A 191 -12.18 -21.57 -0.98
C GLN A 191 -12.67 -20.22 -1.51
N ASP A 192 -11.82 -19.18 -1.46
CA ASP A 192 -12.15 -17.83 -1.93
C ASP A 192 -12.48 -17.81 -3.43
N TYR A 193 -11.60 -18.41 -4.25
CA TYR A 193 -11.80 -18.48 -5.70
C TYR A 193 -13.09 -19.23 -6.07
N ARG A 194 -13.34 -20.38 -5.43
CA ARG A 194 -14.56 -21.16 -5.69
C ARG A 194 -15.83 -20.40 -5.29
N ALA A 195 -15.82 -19.77 -4.11
CA ALA A 195 -16.97 -19.00 -3.63
C ALA A 195 -17.22 -17.75 -4.50
N CYS A 196 -16.17 -16.98 -4.81
CA CYS A 196 -16.27 -15.80 -5.67
C CYS A 196 -16.79 -16.17 -7.08
N ALA A 197 -16.28 -17.25 -7.67
CA ALA A 197 -16.75 -17.73 -8.97
C ALA A 197 -18.22 -18.18 -8.94
N TYR A 198 -18.64 -18.88 -7.88
CA TYR A 198 -20.02 -19.35 -7.73
C TYR A 198 -21.02 -18.21 -7.55
N TYR A 199 -20.74 -17.27 -6.65
CA TYR A 199 -21.66 -16.17 -6.34
C TYR A 199 -21.62 -15.04 -7.39
N GLY A 200 -20.46 -14.83 -8.03
CA GLY A 200 -20.26 -13.78 -9.02
C GLY A 200 -20.41 -12.35 -8.48
N PRO A 201 -20.34 -11.32 -9.35
CA PRO A 201 -20.41 -9.92 -8.95
C PRO A 201 -21.75 -9.56 -8.30
N LEU A 202 -21.73 -8.56 -7.41
CA LEU A 202 -22.92 -8.13 -6.65
C LEU A 202 -24.01 -7.48 -7.49
N TYR A 203 -23.63 -6.76 -8.53
CA TYR A 203 -24.54 -6.10 -9.44
C TYR A 203 -24.25 -6.59 -10.86
N LYS A 204 -25.31 -6.75 -11.66
CA LYS A 204 -25.26 -7.20 -13.05
C LYS A 204 -26.26 -6.41 -13.88
#